data_AF-A0AA87U724-F1
#
_entry.id   AF-A0AA87U724-F1
#
_cell.length_a   1.000
_cell.length_b   1.000
_cell.length_c   1.000
_cell.angle_alpha   90.00
_cell.angle_beta   90.00
_cell.angle_gamma   90.00
#
_symmetry.space_group_name_H-M   'P 1'
#
loop_
_entity.id
_entity.type
_entity.pdbx_description
1 polymer ?
#
loop_
_entity_poly.entity_id
_entity_poly.type
_entity_poly.pdbx_seq_one_letter_code
_entity_poly.pdbx_strand_id
1 'polypeptide(L)'
;MGHTMFCFGKEWWNQELAKLDIERHPVVAQAELIRATANAGELNRNGLVNIQPTGPMLSFLGLAYDLYLCAHNEEIPAELMRRLKDPGQFEGALYEAFVTSIFARAGFGIVFEDERDLSRRHCEFTAINRGTGFKFSVEAKAVSSSSARAGRSDLQPPIKSKLHDALKKAADHPRIIFIEVNRSIGGSGSPAWLKSFYEQIDDAEKTLTIDKLPAPAAYVFVTNRPLIIEGLGPGGEHFEAAYTGFKINDFPPDRAPDMLRLHKARMRHLEAYQLLQAVQSLTVIPMTFSNDPFVLLFQGLENEKARGPVPRHPLELFDFVFQTYIRSSRDNLMEWLSEHYPRTELEKLSQIDLAELYSAGISASMWREFGPARGQG
;
A
#
# COMPACT_ATOMS: atom_id res chain seq x y z
N MET A 1 21.04 4.80 9.85
CA MET A 1 22.10 3.77 9.78
C MET A 1 22.15 2.88 11.02
N GLY A 2 22.20 3.43 12.25
CA GLY A 2 22.36 2.64 13.48
C GLY A 2 21.31 1.53 13.72
N HIS A 3 20.02 1.80 13.49
CA HIS A 3 18.96 0.80 13.65
C HIS A 3 19.13 -0.39 12.72
N THR A 4 19.37 -0.15 11.42
CA THR A 4 19.63 -1.22 10.44
C THR A 4 20.84 -2.06 10.85
N MET A 5 21.95 -1.42 11.24
CA MET A 5 23.14 -2.15 11.70
C MET A 5 22.86 -3.00 12.94
N PHE A 6 22.01 -2.51 13.86
CA PHE A 6 21.58 -3.27 15.03
C PHE A 6 20.79 -4.51 14.62
N CYS A 7 19.77 -4.37 13.75
CA CYS A 7 18.98 -5.50 13.25
C CYS A 7 19.83 -6.56 12.53
N PHE A 8 20.74 -6.13 11.66
CA PHE A 8 21.62 -7.05 10.93
C PHE A 8 22.73 -7.65 11.81
N GLY A 9 23.04 -7.04 12.95
CA GLY A 9 24.09 -7.47 13.85
C GLY A 9 25.45 -6.93 13.44
N LYS A 10 26.16 -6.34 14.41
CA LYS A 10 27.44 -5.65 14.20
C LYS A 10 28.51 -6.54 13.58
N GLU A 11 28.58 -7.81 13.99
CA GLU A 11 29.59 -8.75 13.51
C GLU A 11 29.40 -9.07 12.02
N TRP A 12 28.18 -9.40 11.61
CA TRP A 12 27.85 -9.62 10.20
C TRP A 12 28.13 -8.37 9.36
N TRP A 13 27.77 -7.19 9.87
CA TRP A 13 28.01 -5.93 9.17
C TRP A 13 29.50 -5.66 8.94
N ASN A 14 30.34 -5.88 9.95
CA ASN A 14 31.79 -5.71 9.83
C ASN A 14 32.41 -6.70 8.84
N GLN A 15 31.91 -7.94 8.79
CA GLN A 15 32.34 -8.95 7.82
C GLN A 15 32.03 -8.52 6.39
N GLU A 16 30.84 -7.95 6.14
CA GLU A 16 30.50 -7.38 4.83
C GLU A 16 31.40 -6.18 4.48
N LEU A 17 31.67 -5.28 5.42
CA LEU A 17 32.57 -4.13 5.16
C LEU A 17 33.99 -4.55 4.77
N ALA A 18 34.46 -5.70 5.27
CA ALA A 18 35.78 -6.24 4.94
C ALA A 18 35.88 -6.82 3.51
N LYS A 19 34.75 -7.08 2.84
CA LYS A 19 34.72 -7.55 1.44
C LYS A 19 35.06 -6.44 0.44
N LEU A 20 35.44 -6.85 -0.77
CA LEU A 20 35.56 -5.94 -1.91
C LEU A 20 34.20 -5.33 -2.24
N ASP A 21 34.18 -4.10 -2.74
CA ASP A 21 32.94 -3.34 -3.01
C ASP A 21 31.92 -4.13 -3.86
N ILE A 22 32.39 -4.88 -4.85
CA ILE A 22 31.56 -5.71 -5.75
C ILE A 22 31.00 -7.00 -5.10
N GLU A 23 31.56 -7.42 -3.96
CA GLU A 23 31.16 -8.64 -3.23
C GLU A 23 30.30 -8.31 -2.00
N ARG A 24 30.15 -7.03 -1.67
CA ARG A 24 29.36 -6.59 -0.52
C ARG A 24 27.88 -6.86 -0.73
N HIS A 25 27.22 -7.24 0.35
CA HIS A 25 25.78 -7.32 0.39
C HIS A 25 25.13 -5.97 0.00
N PRO A 26 24.05 -5.97 -0.81
CA PRO A 26 23.42 -4.73 -1.29
C PRO A 26 23.11 -3.70 -0.20
N VAL A 27 22.57 -4.12 0.95
CA VAL A 27 22.27 -3.21 2.09
C VAL A 27 23.51 -2.47 2.61
N VAL A 28 24.68 -3.10 2.59
CA VAL A 28 25.93 -2.49 3.07
C VAL A 28 26.48 -1.56 1.99
N ALA A 29 26.46 -1.98 0.72
CA ALA A 29 26.83 -1.11 -0.40
C ALA A 29 26.00 0.18 -0.43
N GLN A 30 24.69 0.09 -0.18
CA GLN A 30 23.80 1.25 -0.11
C GLN A 30 24.10 2.17 1.08
N ALA A 31 24.39 1.60 2.26
CA ALA A 31 24.78 2.38 3.43
C ALA A 31 26.11 3.12 3.20
N GLU A 32 27.07 2.45 2.58
CA GLU A 32 28.37 3.02 2.22
C GLU A 32 28.25 4.13 1.19
N LEU A 33 27.32 4.00 0.23
CA LEU A 33 26.99 5.08 -0.71
C LEU A 33 26.50 6.33 0.03
N ILE A 34 25.57 6.19 0.99
CA ILE A 34 25.09 7.32 1.80
C ILE A 34 26.25 7.97 2.55
N ARG A 35 27.10 7.16 3.20
CA ARG A 35 28.26 7.63 3.97
C ARG A 35 29.26 8.39 3.10
N ALA A 36 29.60 7.84 1.94
CA ALA A 36 30.53 8.44 0.99
C ALA A 36 29.99 9.77 0.45
N THR A 37 28.71 9.84 0.08
CA THR A 37 28.09 11.08 -0.40
C THR A 37 28.03 12.15 0.69
N ALA A 38 27.72 11.77 1.94
CA ALA A 38 27.73 12.70 3.06
C ALA A 38 29.12 13.28 3.33
N ASN A 39 30.16 12.43 3.31
CA ASN A 39 31.54 12.87 3.56
C ASN A 39 32.11 13.76 2.46
N ALA A 40 31.66 13.59 1.22
CA ALA A 40 32.07 14.41 0.08
C ALA A 40 31.30 15.74 -0.03
N GLY A 41 30.18 15.88 0.67
CA GLY A 41 29.31 17.04 0.55
C GLY A 41 29.78 18.24 1.38
N GLU A 42 29.51 19.44 0.88
CA GLU A 42 29.82 20.69 1.58
C GLU A 42 28.79 20.98 2.68
N LEU A 43 29.26 21.52 3.80
CA LEU A 43 28.40 21.98 4.88
C LEU A 43 27.68 23.26 4.45
N ASN A 44 26.35 23.26 4.56
CA ASN A 44 25.54 24.46 4.42
C ASN A 44 25.69 25.38 5.64
N ARG A 45 25.02 26.54 5.61
CA ARG A 45 25.08 27.56 6.69
C ARG A 45 24.66 27.05 8.08
N ASN A 46 23.94 25.93 8.15
CA ASN A 46 23.50 25.31 9.39
C ASN A 46 24.41 24.16 9.83
N GLY A 47 25.56 23.95 9.17
CA GLY A 47 26.45 22.83 9.44
C GLY A 47 25.89 21.47 8.99
N LEU A 48 24.99 21.46 8.00
CA LEU A 48 24.37 20.24 7.46
C LEU A 48 24.80 20.00 6.02
N VAL A 49 24.91 18.73 5.61
CA VAL A 49 25.13 18.36 4.21
C VAL A 49 23.78 18.11 3.54
N ASN A 50 23.53 18.78 2.42
CA ASN A 50 22.35 18.52 1.60
C ASN A 50 22.68 17.44 0.57
N ILE A 51 21.98 16.31 0.64
CA ILE A 51 22.17 15.17 -0.26
C ILE A 51 20.93 15.02 -1.13
N GLN A 52 21.12 14.97 -2.45
CA GLN A 52 20.07 14.53 -3.35
C GLN A 52 19.94 13.00 -3.26
N PRO A 53 18.79 12.47 -2.83
CA PRO A 53 18.64 11.03 -2.62
C PRO A 53 18.71 10.29 -3.96
N THR A 54 19.41 9.17 -4.00
CA THR A 54 19.36 8.21 -5.12
C THR A 54 18.44 7.04 -4.76
N GLY A 55 18.02 6.26 -5.76
CA GLY A 55 17.22 5.04 -5.54
C GLY A 55 17.80 4.08 -4.49
N PRO A 56 19.09 3.69 -4.60
CA PRO A 56 19.74 2.84 -3.61
C PRO A 56 19.77 3.43 -2.20
N MET A 57 19.94 4.76 -2.07
CA MET A 57 19.85 5.43 -0.77
C MET A 57 18.44 5.36 -0.17
N LEU A 58 17.41 5.57 -0.99
CA LEU A 58 16.01 5.44 -0.56
C LEU A 58 15.63 4.00 -0.23
N SER A 59 16.18 3.02 -0.94
CA SER A 59 15.99 1.59 -0.62
C SER A 59 16.51 1.28 0.79
N PHE A 60 17.70 1.77 1.14
CA PHE A 60 18.27 1.59 2.47
C PHE A 60 17.47 2.31 3.56
N LEU A 61 17.10 3.57 3.33
CA LEU A 61 16.31 4.35 4.29
C LEU A 61 14.90 3.76 4.48
N GLY A 62 14.29 3.28 3.40
CA GLY A 62 13.02 2.56 3.40
C GLY A 62 13.11 1.30 4.25
N LEU A 63 14.08 0.43 3.97
CA LEU A 63 14.30 -0.79 4.78
C LEU A 63 14.53 -0.46 6.26
N ALA A 64 15.33 0.57 6.57
CA ALA A 64 15.57 0.97 7.95
C ALA A 64 14.26 1.33 8.67
N TYR A 65 13.36 2.03 7.99
CA TYR A 65 12.08 2.41 8.54
C TYR A 65 11.09 1.24 8.59
N ASP A 66 11.09 0.37 7.59
CA ASP A 66 10.27 -0.83 7.54
C ASP A 66 10.61 -1.76 8.72
N LEU A 67 11.91 -1.99 8.99
CA LEU A 67 12.36 -2.76 10.15
C LEU A 67 12.02 -2.10 11.48
N TYR A 68 12.10 -0.77 11.55
CA TYR A 68 11.64 -0.02 12.73
C TYR A 68 10.15 -0.27 12.98
N LEU A 69 9.31 -0.15 11.96
CA LEU A 69 7.86 -0.36 12.07
C LEU A 69 7.52 -1.80 12.42
N CYS A 70 8.23 -2.77 11.84
CA CYS A 70 8.10 -4.18 12.21
C CYS A 70 8.38 -4.35 13.71
N ALA A 71 9.55 -3.89 14.19
CA ALA A 71 9.99 -4.03 15.58
C ALA A 71 9.11 -3.32 16.62
N HIS A 72 8.42 -2.23 16.24
CA HIS A 72 7.52 -1.50 17.13
C HIS A 72 6.10 -2.06 17.14
N ASN A 73 5.73 -2.82 16.11
CA ASN A 73 4.43 -3.48 16.07
C ASN A 73 4.48 -4.89 16.67
N GLU A 74 5.59 -5.61 16.44
CA GLU A 74 5.87 -6.98 16.89
C GLU A 74 7.39 -7.26 16.90
N GLU A 75 7.81 -8.49 17.23
CA GLU A 75 9.19 -8.94 17.01
C GLU A 75 9.46 -9.23 15.52
N ILE A 76 10.62 -8.77 15.00
CA ILE A 76 11.04 -9.09 13.63
C ILE A 76 11.41 -10.59 13.57
N PRO A 77 10.81 -11.40 12.68
CA PRO A 77 11.12 -12.82 12.60
C PRO A 77 12.59 -13.07 12.29
N ALA A 78 13.19 -14.02 12.99
CA ALA A 78 14.57 -14.42 12.74
C ALA A 78 14.78 -14.90 11.29
N GLU A 79 13.78 -15.54 10.71
CA GLU A 79 13.83 -16.02 9.33
C GLU A 79 13.78 -14.88 8.30
N LEU A 80 12.93 -13.87 8.50
CA LEU A 80 12.97 -12.64 7.69
C LEU A 80 14.36 -11.99 7.74
N MET A 81 14.96 -11.87 8.93
CA MET A 81 16.31 -11.35 9.08
C MET A 81 17.38 -12.24 8.43
N ARG A 82 17.21 -13.57 8.44
CA ARG A 82 18.10 -14.50 7.73
C ARG A 82 18.02 -14.28 6.23
N ARG A 83 16.81 -14.17 5.66
CA ARG A 83 16.59 -13.90 4.22
C ARG A 83 17.11 -12.53 3.79
N LEU A 84 16.97 -11.50 4.64
CA LEU A 84 17.54 -10.17 4.40
C LEU A 84 19.07 -10.16 4.37
N LYS A 85 19.75 -11.14 4.98
CA LYS A 85 21.22 -11.28 4.95
C LYS A 85 21.73 -12.12 3.78
N ASP A 86 20.83 -12.82 3.08
CA ASP A 86 21.15 -13.65 1.92
C ASP A 86 20.97 -12.82 0.64
N PRO A 87 22.04 -12.51 -0.12
CA PRO A 87 21.93 -11.73 -1.34
C PRO A 87 20.94 -12.32 -2.36
N GLY A 88 20.77 -13.65 -2.41
CA GLY A 88 19.86 -14.31 -3.34
C GLY A 88 18.38 -14.21 -2.93
N GLN A 89 18.10 -13.90 -1.67
CA GLN A 89 16.74 -13.76 -1.11
C GLN A 89 16.41 -12.33 -0.70
N PHE A 90 17.41 -11.44 -0.71
CA PHE A 90 17.33 -10.08 -0.19
C PHE A 90 16.16 -9.28 -0.77
N GLU A 91 15.93 -9.32 -2.07
CA GLU A 91 14.85 -8.52 -2.68
C GLU A 91 13.45 -8.99 -2.30
N GLY A 92 13.25 -10.31 -2.16
CA GLY A 92 11.99 -10.87 -1.68
C GLY A 92 11.73 -10.45 -0.23
N ALA A 93 12.73 -10.63 0.62
CA ALA A 93 12.67 -10.28 2.04
C ALA A 93 12.54 -8.75 2.26
N LEU A 94 13.18 -7.94 1.42
CA LEU A 94 13.03 -6.49 1.42
C LEU A 94 11.58 -6.10 1.12
N TYR A 95 10.92 -6.79 0.17
CA TYR A 95 9.53 -6.53 -0.14
C TYR A 95 8.59 -7.00 0.97
N GLU A 96 8.86 -8.15 1.59
CA GLU A 96 8.10 -8.63 2.75
C GLU A 96 8.15 -7.65 3.92
N ALA A 97 9.33 -7.11 4.24
CA ALA A 97 9.48 -6.08 5.27
C ALA A 97 8.67 -4.82 4.93
N PHE A 98 8.71 -4.38 3.67
CA PHE A 98 7.92 -3.25 3.20
C PHE A 98 6.40 -3.49 3.32
N VAL A 99 5.91 -4.64 2.87
CA VAL A 99 4.48 -5.00 2.99
C VAL A 99 4.06 -5.05 4.45
N THR A 100 4.86 -5.70 5.30
CA THR A 100 4.65 -5.73 6.75
C THR A 100 4.53 -4.32 7.34
N SER A 101 5.39 -3.39 6.90
CA SER A 101 5.38 -2.00 7.36
C SER A 101 4.12 -1.23 6.92
N ILE A 102 3.57 -1.53 5.74
CA ILE A 102 2.29 -0.95 5.29
C ILE A 102 1.16 -1.34 6.27
N PHE A 103 1.08 -2.61 6.66
CA PHE A 103 0.07 -3.06 7.60
C PHE A 103 0.24 -2.44 8.99
N ALA A 104 1.49 -2.31 9.47
CA ALA A 104 1.77 -1.61 10.72
C ALA A 104 1.31 -0.14 10.68
N ARG A 105 1.60 0.59 9.58
CA ARG A 105 1.14 1.98 9.37
C ARG A 105 -0.38 2.08 9.28
N ALA A 106 -1.02 1.08 8.69
CA ALA A 106 -2.48 0.99 8.63
C ALA A 106 -3.10 0.60 9.98
N GLY A 107 -2.31 0.41 11.04
CA GLY A 107 -2.82 0.12 12.40
C GLY A 107 -3.18 -1.35 12.65
N PHE A 108 -2.70 -2.27 11.81
CA PHE A 108 -2.94 -3.70 11.98
C PHE A 108 -1.95 -4.31 13.00
N GLY A 109 -2.44 -5.22 13.83
CA GLY A 109 -1.60 -6.21 14.49
C GLY A 109 -1.08 -7.23 13.46
N ILE A 110 0.12 -7.74 13.68
CA ILE A 110 0.79 -8.66 12.75
C ILE A 110 1.10 -9.93 13.51
N VAL A 111 0.87 -11.09 12.90
CA VAL A 111 1.25 -12.39 13.46
C VAL A 111 1.93 -13.16 12.35
N PHE A 112 3.25 -13.30 12.44
CA PHE A 112 4.00 -14.07 11.46
C PHE A 112 3.67 -15.56 11.57
N GLU A 113 3.58 -16.23 10.42
CA GLU A 113 3.36 -17.67 10.38
C GLU A 113 4.61 -18.43 10.82
N ASP A 114 4.46 -19.63 11.37
CA ASP A 114 5.61 -20.45 11.77
C ASP A 114 6.29 -21.05 10.53
N GLU A 115 7.32 -20.36 10.04
CA GLU A 115 8.10 -20.79 8.87
C GLU A 115 8.83 -22.14 9.05
N ARG A 116 8.85 -22.71 10.27
CA ARG A 116 9.41 -24.05 10.54
C ARG A 116 8.42 -25.16 10.24
N ASP A 117 7.14 -24.85 10.07
CA ASP A 117 6.14 -25.83 9.64
C ASP A 117 6.25 -26.07 8.14
N LEU A 118 7.02 -27.11 7.78
CA LEU A 118 7.21 -27.55 6.40
C LEU A 118 6.02 -28.35 5.83
N SER A 119 4.96 -28.58 6.63
CA SER A 119 3.81 -29.40 6.19
C SER A 119 2.91 -28.68 5.19
N ARG A 120 2.88 -27.35 5.22
CA ARG A 120 2.15 -26.50 4.26
C ARG A 120 2.94 -25.26 3.90
N ARG A 121 2.64 -24.68 2.73
CA ARG A 121 3.19 -23.38 2.33
C ARG A 121 2.23 -22.30 2.80
N HIS A 122 2.59 -21.57 3.84
CA HIS A 122 1.77 -20.52 4.43
C HIS A 122 1.94 -19.19 3.69
N CYS A 123 1.01 -18.28 3.96
CA CYS A 123 1.20 -16.86 3.71
C CYS A 123 2.34 -16.29 4.58
N GLU A 124 2.84 -15.09 4.28
CA GLU A 124 3.94 -14.48 5.03
C GLU A 124 3.54 -14.14 6.48
N PHE A 125 2.31 -13.62 6.66
CA PHE A 125 1.76 -13.33 7.99
C PHE A 125 0.23 -13.23 7.97
N THR A 126 -0.35 -13.28 9.17
CA THR A 126 -1.73 -12.90 9.43
C THR A 126 -1.80 -11.46 9.93
N ALA A 127 -2.55 -10.61 9.24
CA ALA A 127 -2.83 -9.23 9.66
C ALA A 127 -4.17 -9.15 10.39
N ILE A 128 -4.23 -8.40 11.49
CA ILE A 128 -5.41 -8.25 12.35
C ILE A 128 -5.76 -6.77 12.45
N ASN A 129 -6.90 -6.35 11.92
CA ASN A 129 -7.35 -4.98 12.11
C ASN A 129 -7.68 -4.76 13.60
N ARG A 130 -6.97 -3.86 14.28
CA ARG A 130 -7.15 -3.65 15.73
C ARG A 130 -8.51 -3.06 16.10
N GLY A 131 -9.17 -2.36 15.17
CA GLY A 131 -10.48 -1.74 15.39
C GLY A 131 -11.64 -2.75 15.25
N THR A 132 -11.60 -3.60 14.22
CA THR A 132 -12.69 -4.54 13.92
C THR A 132 -12.42 -5.98 14.36
N GLY A 133 -11.16 -6.32 14.63
CA GLY A 133 -10.72 -7.69 14.90
C GLY A 133 -10.65 -8.57 13.66
N PHE A 134 -10.99 -8.04 12.47
CA PHE A 134 -11.00 -8.81 11.24
C PHE A 134 -9.59 -9.20 10.82
N LYS A 135 -9.44 -10.43 10.31
CA LYS A 135 -8.13 -11.02 9.99
C LYS A 135 -7.96 -11.26 8.50
N PHE A 136 -6.73 -11.13 8.01
CA PHE A 136 -6.35 -11.41 6.64
C PHE A 136 -5.07 -12.25 6.61
N SER A 137 -5.00 -13.20 5.68
CA SER A 137 -3.75 -13.87 5.33
C SER A 137 -3.06 -13.05 4.25
N VAL A 138 -1.81 -12.65 4.49
CA VAL A 138 -1.09 -11.71 3.64
C VAL A 138 0.06 -12.39 2.92
N GLU A 139 0.09 -12.26 1.60
CA GLU A 139 1.20 -12.76 0.78
C GLU A 139 1.90 -11.62 0.05
N ALA A 140 3.24 -11.62 0.07
CA ALA A 140 4.07 -10.71 -0.70
C ALA A 140 4.79 -11.44 -1.84
N LYS A 141 4.81 -10.84 -3.03
CA LYS A 141 5.51 -11.36 -4.21
C LYS A 141 6.25 -10.27 -4.95
N ALA A 142 7.56 -10.41 -5.10
CA ALA A 142 8.34 -9.49 -5.90
C ALA A 142 8.75 -10.08 -7.26
N VAL A 143 8.78 -9.24 -8.28
CA VAL A 143 9.54 -9.46 -9.52
C VAL A 143 10.98 -9.03 -9.24
N SER A 144 11.91 -9.99 -9.23
CA SER A 144 13.34 -9.71 -8.99
C SER A 144 13.91 -8.71 -10.00
N SER A 145 14.84 -7.88 -9.56
CA SER A 145 15.63 -6.96 -10.39
C SER A 145 16.37 -7.64 -11.53
N SER A 146 16.79 -8.89 -11.31
CA SER A 146 17.43 -9.74 -12.32
C SER A 146 16.47 -10.34 -13.35
N SER A 147 15.17 -10.11 -13.22
CA SER A 147 14.19 -10.58 -14.18
C SER A 147 14.29 -9.82 -15.50
N ALA A 148 14.22 -10.53 -16.62
CA ALA A 148 14.08 -9.92 -17.95
C ALA A 148 12.79 -9.09 -18.12
N ARG A 149 11.86 -9.12 -17.15
CA ARG A 149 10.61 -8.35 -17.14
C ARG A 149 10.65 -7.13 -16.20
N ALA A 150 11.76 -6.89 -15.52
CA ALA A 150 11.96 -5.73 -14.63
C ALA A 150 12.56 -4.52 -15.40
N GLY A 151 12.61 -3.37 -14.75
CA GLY A 151 13.17 -2.13 -15.30
C GLY A 151 12.47 -1.68 -16.59
N ARG A 152 13.27 -1.29 -17.59
CA ARG A 152 12.83 -0.75 -18.89
C ARG A 152 12.40 -1.83 -19.90
N SER A 153 12.04 -3.01 -19.43
CA SER A 153 11.70 -4.15 -20.30
C SER A 153 10.43 -3.90 -21.11
N ASP A 154 10.40 -4.28 -22.40
CA ASP A 154 9.17 -4.25 -23.20
C ASP A 154 8.22 -5.42 -22.87
N LEU A 155 8.69 -6.44 -22.14
CA LEU A 155 7.85 -7.57 -21.73
C LEU A 155 6.92 -7.14 -20.60
N GLN A 156 5.67 -7.61 -20.63
CA GLN A 156 4.73 -7.35 -19.53
C GLN A 156 5.22 -7.96 -18.19
N PRO A 157 5.03 -7.27 -17.05
CA PRO A 157 5.32 -7.84 -15.74
C PRO A 157 4.44 -9.09 -15.50
N PRO A 158 4.96 -10.16 -14.87
CA PRO A 158 4.27 -11.45 -14.78
C PRO A 158 3.22 -11.48 -13.64
N ILE A 159 2.31 -10.50 -13.60
CA ILE A 159 1.35 -10.30 -12.50
C ILE A 159 0.44 -11.51 -12.31
N LYS A 160 -0.14 -12.06 -13.39
CA LYS A 160 -0.99 -13.27 -13.31
C LYS A 160 -0.25 -14.47 -12.71
N SER A 161 1.03 -14.64 -13.06
CA SER A 161 1.86 -15.72 -12.50
C SER A 161 2.12 -15.50 -11.01
N LYS A 162 2.43 -14.26 -10.60
CA LYS A 162 2.66 -13.93 -9.18
C LYS A 162 1.38 -14.08 -8.35
N LEU A 163 0.24 -13.69 -8.90
CA LEU A 163 -1.08 -13.92 -8.29
C LEU A 163 -1.34 -15.42 -8.11
N HIS A 164 -1.08 -16.23 -9.14
CA HIS A 164 -1.21 -17.69 -9.05
C HIS A 164 -0.31 -18.29 -7.96
N ASP A 165 0.96 -17.89 -7.90
CA ASP A 165 1.91 -18.39 -6.91
C ASP A 165 1.50 -18.00 -5.48
N ALA A 166 0.91 -16.82 -5.31
CA ALA A 166 0.35 -16.37 -4.04
C ALA A 166 -0.91 -17.16 -3.64
N LEU A 167 -1.83 -17.41 -4.57
CA LEU A 167 -3.08 -18.13 -4.31
C LEU A 167 -2.86 -19.62 -4.01
N LYS A 168 -1.71 -20.19 -4.39
CA LYS A 168 -1.29 -21.54 -3.98
C LYS A 168 -0.95 -21.66 -2.50
N LYS A 169 -0.69 -20.55 -1.80
CA LYS A 169 -0.42 -20.58 -0.37
C LYS A 169 -1.70 -20.91 0.41
N ALA A 170 -1.52 -21.73 1.44
CA ALA A 170 -2.54 -21.95 2.45
C ALA A 170 -2.86 -20.63 3.14
N ALA A 171 -4.15 -20.33 3.25
CA ALA A 171 -4.65 -19.12 3.90
C ALA A 171 -5.85 -19.51 4.75
N ASP A 172 -5.77 -19.20 6.04
CA ASP A 172 -6.83 -19.47 7.02
C ASP A 172 -7.85 -18.31 7.09
N HIS A 173 -7.57 -17.20 6.40
CA HIS A 173 -8.37 -15.98 6.36
C HIS A 173 -8.51 -15.43 4.93
N PRO A 174 -9.41 -14.46 4.67
CA PRO A 174 -9.45 -13.75 3.39
C PRO A 174 -8.06 -13.21 3.01
N ARG A 175 -7.73 -13.29 1.72
CA ARG A 175 -6.38 -13.00 1.25
C ARG A 175 -6.20 -11.53 0.89
N ILE A 176 -5.07 -10.96 1.29
CA ILE A 176 -4.52 -9.73 0.70
C ILE A 176 -3.18 -10.10 0.06
N ILE A 177 -3.03 -9.80 -1.23
CA ILE A 177 -1.85 -10.16 -2.02
C ILE A 177 -1.19 -8.89 -2.51
N PHE A 178 0.10 -8.74 -2.20
CA PHE A 178 0.96 -7.67 -2.66
C PHE A 178 1.91 -8.18 -3.74
N ILE A 179 1.97 -7.48 -4.88
CA ILE A 179 2.84 -7.80 -6.01
C ILE A 179 3.70 -6.59 -6.37
N GLU A 180 5.01 -6.71 -6.22
CA GLU A 180 5.98 -5.70 -6.66
C GLU A 180 6.39 -5.96 -8.11
N VAL A 181 6.22 -4.97 -8.98
CA VAL A 181 6.50 -5.12 -10.42
C VAL A 181 7.88 -4.64 -10.84
N ASN A 182 8.54 -3.78 -10.05
CA ASN A 182 9.91 -3.32 -10.31
C ASN A 182 10.13 -2.81 -11.74
N ARG A 183 9.24 -1.94 -12.20
CA ARG A 183 9.21 -1.31 -13.53
C ARG A 183 9.74 0.11 -13.47
N SER A 184 10.36 0.53 -14.56
CA SER A 184 10.77 1.92 -14.75
C SER A 184 9.64 2.90 -14.50
N ILE A 185 9.93 3.96 -13.76
CA ILE A 185 9.04 5.10 -13.57
C ILE A 185 9.48 6.17 -14.58
N GLY A 186 8.62 6.51 -15.54
CA GLY A 186 8.94 7.56 -16.51
C GLY A 186 7.83 7.89 -17.49
N GLY A 187 7.75 9.17 -17.86
CA GLY A 187 6.85 9.73 -18.88
C GLY A 187 5.70 10.55 -18.31
N SER A 188 5.10 11.41 -19.15
CA SER A 188 3.83 12.05 -18.84
C SER A 188 2.68 11.08 -19.16
N GLY A 189 1.89 10.69 -18.16
CA GLY A 189 0.70 9.85 -18.33
C GLY A 189 0.68 8.65 -17.40
N SER A 190 -0.32 7.77 -17.58
CA SER A 190 -0.47 6.58 -16.74
C SER A 190 0.67 5.58 -16.95
N PRO A 191 1.14 4.88 -15.89
CA PRO A 191 2.23 3.91 -16.01
C PRO A 191 1.88 2.78 -16.99
N ALA A 192 2.81 2.40 -17.85
CA ALA A 192 2.57 1.35 -18.87
C ALA A 192 2.16 0.00 -18.25
N TRP A 193 2.67 -0.30 -17.05
CA TRP A 193 2.33 -1.53 -16.33
C TRP A 193 0.89 -1.53 -15.79
N LEU A 194 0.27 -0.37 -15.59
CA LEU A 194 -1.07 -0.24 -15.00
C LEU A 194 -2.14 -0.86 -15.89
N LYS A 195 -2.07 -0.61 -17.19
CA LYS A 195 -2.98 -1.25 -18.16
C LYS A 195 -2.80 -2.78 -18.16
N SER A 196 -1.55 -3.24 -18.19
CA SER A 196 -1.22 -4.66 -18.16
C SER A 196 -1.69 -5.33 -16.86
N PHE A 197 -1.67 -4.62 -15.73
CA PHE A 197 -2.21 -5.10 -14.47
C PHE A 197 -3.71 -5.45 -14.59
N TYR A 198 -4.54 -4.48 -14.98
CA TYR A 198 -5.98 -4.73 -15.07
C TYR A 198 -6.32 -5.80 -16.12
N GLU A 199 -5.65 -5.79 -17.28
CA GLU A 199 -5.85 -6.82 -18.32
C GLU A 199 -5.50 -8.23 -17.81
N GLN A 200 -4.41 -8.37 -17.05
CA GLN A 200 -4.01 -9.66 -16.48
C GLN A 200 -4.94 -10.13 -15.35
N ILE A 201 -5.49 -9.21 -14.56
CA ILE A 201 -6.50 -9.56 -13.54
C ILE A 201 -7.79 -10.01 -14.20
N ASP A 202 -8.29 -9.27 -15.19
CA ASP A 202 -9.52 -9.62 -15.92
C ASP A 202 -9.41 -10.98 -16.62
N ASP A 203 -8.25 -11.28 -17.21
CA ASP A 203 -7.94 -12.59 -17.77
C ASP A 203 -7.87 -13.67 -16.68
N ALA A 204 -7.24 -13.38 -15.55
CA ALA A 204 -7.18 -14.30 -14.42
C ALA A 204 -8.56 -14.61 -13.85
N GLU A 205 -9.48 -13.66 -13.77
CA GLU A 205 -10.82 -13.90 -13.21
C GLU A 205 -11.57 -14.99 -14.00
N LYS A 206 -11.33 -15.05 -15.31
CA LYS A 206 -11.96 -15.98 -16.25
C LYS A 206 -11.25 -17.33 -16.32
N THR A 207 -9.93 -17.34 -16.17
CA THR A 207 -9.09 -18.50 -16.55
C THR A 207 -8.31 -19.13 -15.41
N LEU A 208 -8.09 -18.42 -14.29
CA LEU A 208 -7.19 -18.88 -13.24
C LEU A 208 -7.84 -19.98 -12.40
N THR A 209 -7.12 -21.10 -12.28
CA THR A 209 -7.48 -22.21 -11.41
C THR A 209 -6.32 -22.54 -10.47
N ILE A 210 -6.65 -23.06 -9.30
CA ILE A 210 -5.71 -23.64 -8.33
C ILE A 210 -6.17 -25.09 -8.13
N ASP A 211 -5.29 -26.04 -8.42
CA ASP A 211 -5.60 -27.48 -8.36
C ASP A 211 -6.86 -27.85 -9.15
N LYS A 212 -7.02 -27.25 -10.33
CA LYS A 212 -8.18 -27.39 -11.25
C LYS A 212 -9.51 -26.86 -10.71
N LEU A 213 -9.52 -26.22 -9.54
CA LEU A 213 -10.68 -25.53 -9.00
C LEU A 213 -10.61 -24.03 -9.30
N PRO A 214 -11.75 -23.31 -9.37
CA PRO A 214 -11.75 -21.87 -9.50
C PRO A 214 -10.88 -21.23 -8.41
N ALA A 215 -9.93 -20.38 -8.80
CA ALA A 215 -9.03 -19.75 -7.85
C ALA A 215 -9.80 -18.92 -6.79
N PRO A 216 -9.38 -18.90 -5.52
CA PRO A 216 -10.09 -18.19 -4.46
C PRO A 216 -9.96 -16.67 -4.62
N ALA A 217 -10.92 -15.92 -4.06
CA ALA A 217 -10.94 -14.47 -4.11
C ALA A 217 -9.80 -13.86 -3.26
N ALA A 218 -9.34 -12.67 -3.66
CA ALA A 218 -8.30 -11.91 -2.94
C ALA A 218 -8.42 -10.41 -3.21
N TYR A 219 -8.02 -9.59 -2.24
CA TYR A 219 -7.66 -8.20 -2.51
C TYR A 219 -6.25 -8.18 -3.09
N VAL A 220 -6.05 -7.50 -4.22
CA VAL A 220 -4.77 -7.46 -4.92
C VAL A 220 -4.26 -6.04 -4.96
N PHE A 221 -3.08 -5.85 -4.39
CA PHE A 221 -2.32 -4.61 -4.43
C PHE A 221 -1.07 -4.84 -5.29
N VAL A 222 -0.82 -3.93 -6.22
CA VAL A 222 0.39 -3.91 -7.03
C VAL A 222 1.16 -2.65 -6.69
N THR A 223 2.44 -2.81 -6.36
CA THR A 223 3.36 -1.71 -6.10
C THR A 223 4.46 -1.69 -7.14
N ASN A 224 4.96 -0.49 -7.44
CA ASN A 224 6.10 -0.28 -8.30
C ASN A 224 7.15 0.60 -7.59
N ARG A 225 8.30 0.01 -7.26
CA ARG A 225 9.41 0.62 -6.52
C ARG A 225 10.75 0.21 -7.12
N PRO A 226 11.14 0.75 -8.30
CA PRO A 226 12.37 0.36 -9.00
C PRO A 226 13.65 0.91 -8.33
N LEU A 227 13.68 1.06 -7.00
CA LEU A 227 14.75 1.70 -6.21
C LEU A 227 16.11 1.02 -6.39
N ILE A 228 16.13 -0.30 -6.62
CA ILE A 228 17.36 -1.09 -6.78
C ILE A 228 17.82 -1.14 -8.25
N ILE A 229 16.93 -0.87 -9.21
CA ILE A 229 17.21 -1.03 -10.65
C ILE A 229 17.53 0.31 -11.30
N GLU A 230 16.62 1.27 -11.20
CA GLU A 230 16.68 2.54 -11.92
C GLU A 230 16.67 3.74 -10.96
N GLY A 231 16.05 3.57 -9.80
CA GLY A 231 15.96 4.59 -8.77
C GLY A 231 14.77 5.51 -8.96
N LEU A 232 15.07 6.80 -9.14
CA LEU A 232 14.05 7.85 -9.21
C LEU A 232 13.61 8.09 -10.66
N GLY A 233 12.32 8.38 -10.83
CA GLY A 233 11.75 8.92 -12.06
C GLY A 233 12.22 10.36 -12.34
N PRO A 234 11.91 10.91 -13.53
CA PRO A 234 12.40 12.22 -13.97
C PRO A 234 12.03 13.40 -13.04
N GLY A 235 10.92 13.30 -12.31
CA GLY A 235 10.46 14.29 -11.33
C GLY A 235 10.75 13.92 -9.87
N GLY A 236 11.52 12.86 -9.63
CA GLY A 236 11.79 12.34 -8.27
C GLY A 236 10.77 11.30 -7.78
N GLU A 237 9.88 10.84 -8.66
CA GLU A 237 8.92 9.78 -8.37
C GLU A 237 9.64 8.46 -8.06
N HIS A 238 9.13 7.68 -7.12
CA HIS A 238 9.81 6.47 -6.67
C HIS A 238 8.85 5.38 -6.20
N PHE A 239 7.54 5.66 -6.26
CA PHE A 239 6.49 4.80 -5.80
C PHE A 239 5.26 5.00 -6.68
N GLU A 240 4.75 3.92 -7.24
CA GLU A 240 3.43 3.88 -7.87
C GLU A 240 2.67 2.68 -7.29
N ALA A 241 1.35 2.77 -7.23
CA ALA A 241 0.53 1.67 -6.75
C ALA A 241 -0.80 1.59 -7.50
N ALA A 242 -1.35 0.39 -7.57
CA ALA A 242 -2.68 0.10 -8.07
C ALA A 242 -3.30 -1.03 -7.26
N TYR A 243 -4.62 -1.14 -7.30
CA TYR A 243 -5.34 -2.12 -6.50
C TYR A 243 -6.65 -2.53 -7.17
N THR A 244 -7.08 -3.75 -6.89
CA THR A 244 -8.35 -4.30 -7.36
C THR A 244 -8.78 -5.48 -6.50
N GLY A 245 -10.07 -5.81 -6.57
CA GLY A 245 -10.56 -7.12 -6.19
C GLY A 245 -10.23 -8.13 -7.29
N PHE A 246 -9.79 -9.32 -6.89
CA PHE A 246 -9.84 -10.53 -7.73
C PHE A 246 -11.02 -11.37 -7.25
N LYS A 247 -12.07 -11.46 -8.09
CA LYS A 247 -13.38 -12.03 -7.74
C LYS A 247 -14.08 -11.30 -6.58
N ILE A 248 -13.82 -10.00 -6.45
CA ILE A 248 -14.45 -9.08 -5.49
C ILE A 248 -14.90 -7.86 -6.30
N ASN A 249 -16.14 -7.88 -6.78
CA ASN A 249 -16.60 -6.98 -7.84
C ASN A 249 -16.78 -5.52 -7.39
N ASP A 250 -16.97 -5.31 -6.10
CA ASP A 250 -17.20 -4.01 -5.47
C ASP A 250 -15.96 -3.43 -4.77
N PHE A 251 -14.77 -3.99 -5.04
CA PHE A 251 -13.49 -3.43 -4.63
C PHE A 251 -12.60 -3.06 -5.85
N PRO A 252 -12.00 -1.85 -5.90
CA PRO A 252 -12.15 -0.77 -4.92
C PRO A 252 -13.56 -0.16 -4.93
N PRO A 253 -13.97 0.55 -3.87
CA PRO A 253 -15.27 1.20 -3.78
C PRO A 253 -15.59 2.09 -4.98
N ASP A 254 -14.58 2.67 -5.64
CA ASP A 254 -14.69 3.54 -6.83
C ASP A 254 -15.33 2.87 -8.05
N ARG A 255 -15.47 1.55 -8.04
CA ARG A 255 -16.25 0.81 -9.05
C ARG A 255 -17.75 0.98 -8.90
N ALA A 256 -18.21 1.47 -7.75
CA ALA A 256 -19.62 1.69 -7.49
C ALA A 256 -20.16 2.85 -8.34
N PRO A 257 -21.38 2.72 -8.90
CA PRO A 257 -21.92 3.69 -9.86
C PRO A 257 -22.42 4.99 -9.22
N ASP A 258 -22.60 5.03 -7.90
CA ASP A 258 -23.11 6.19 -7.17
C ASP A 258 -22.56 6.24 -5.74
N MET A 259 -22.71 7.42 -5.11
CA MET A 259 -22.16 7.73 -3.80
C MET A 259 -22.64 6.78 -2.69
N LEU A 260 -23.90 6.35 -2.72
CA LEU A 260 -24.43 5.44 -1.70
C LEU A 260 -23.82 4.06 -1.85
N ARG A 261 -23.79 3.51 -3.07
CA ARG A 261 -23.16 2.22 -3.34
C ARG A 261 -21.66 2.26 -3.07
N LEU A 262 -21.01 3.39 -3.33
CA LEU A 262 -19.60 3.63 -3.03
C LEU A 262 -19.36 3.60 -1.51
N HIS A 263 -20.14 4.35 -0.72
CA HIS A 263 -20.09 4.28 0.75
C HIS A 263 -20.34 2.86 1.26
N LYS A 264 -21.37 2.17 0.76
CA LYS A 264 -21.67 0.79 1.15
C LYS A 264 -20.54 -0.18 0.78
N ALA A 265 -19.90 0.01 -0.36
CA ALA A 265 -18.73 -0.78 -0.77
C ALA A 265 -17.54 -0.50 0.16
N ARG A 266 -17.26 0.77 0.49
CA ARG A 266 -16.25 1.12 1.51
C ARG A 266 -16.54 0.40 2.83
N MET A 267 -17.78 0.45 3.33
CA MET A 267 -18.13 -0.17 4.61
C MET A 267 -17.97 -1.70 4.60
N ARG A 268 -18.27 -2.36 3.47
CA ARG A 268 -18.04 -3.82 3.32
C ARG A 268 -16.56 -4.18 3.27
N HIS A 269 -15.71 -3.26 2.84
CA HIS A 269 -14.27 -3.45 2.66
C HIS A 269 -13.46 -2.50 3.53
N LEU A 270 -13.97 -2.16 4.72
CA LEU A 270 -13.44 -1.08 5.56
C LEU A 270 -11.93 -1.24 5.81
N GLU A 271 -11.51 -2.45 6.16
CA GLU A 271 -10.12 -2.77 6.48
C GLU A 271 -9.22 -2.71 5.24
N ALA A 272 -9.70 -3.20 4.09
CA ALA A 272 -8.96 -3.12 2.83
C ALA A 272 -8.89 -1.67 2.31
N TYR A 273 -9.91 -0.86 2.57
CA TYR A 273 -9.92 0.58 2.26
C TYR A 273 -8.97 1.36 3.17
N GLN A 274 -8.92 1.05 4.46
CA GLN A 274 -7.92 1.61 5.38
C GLN A 274 -6.49 1.30 4.92
N LEU A 275 -6.25 0.07 4.45
CA LEU A 275 -4.96 -0.32 3.89
C LEU A 275 -4.63 0.44 2.60
N LEU A 276 -5.61 0.63 1.71
CA LEU A 276 -5.48 1.43 0.49
C LEU A 276 -5.07 2.87 0.82
N GLN A 277 -5.69 3.50 1.83
CA GLN A 277 -5.30 4.84 2.28
C GLN A 277 -3.86 4.89 2.79
N ALA A 278 -3.43 3.87 3.55
CA ALA A 278 -2.05 3.77 4.00
C ALA A 278 -1.06 3.65 2.83
N VAL A 279 -1.38 2.86 1.80
CA VAL A 279 -0.58 2.75 0.57
C VAL A 279 -0.50 4.08 -0.18
N GLN A 280 -1.62 4.79 -0.32
CA GLN A 280 -1.65 6.10 -1.01
C GLN A 280 -0.80 7.16 -0.30
N SER A 281 -0.73 7.10 1.04
CA SER A 281 0.11 8.02 1.83
C SER A 281 1.62 7.84 1.61
N LEU A 282 2.06 6.71 1.03
CA LEU A 282 3.47 6.42 0.78
C LEU A 282 4.07 7.19 -0.41
N THR A 283 3.26 7.90 -1.18
CA THR A 283 3.74 8.79 -2.25
C THR A 283 4.58 9.95 -1.72
N VAL A 284 4.58 10.18 -0.39
CA VAL A 284 5.38 11.20 0.29
C VAL A 284 6.31 10.53 1.31
N ILE A 285 7.62 10.71 1.15
CA ILE A 285 8.60 10.29 2.18
C ILE A 285 8.55 11.31 3.33
N PRO A 286 8.32 10.88 4.58
CA PRO A 286 8.32 11.78 5.73
C PRO A 286 9.73 12.33 5.97
N MET A 287 9.87 13.66 6.07
CA MET A 287 11.16 14.34 6.27
C MET A 287 11.76 14.15 7.68
N THR A 288 11.00 13.58 8.64
CA THR A 288 11.50 13.27 9.99
C THR A 288 10.96 11.93 10.48
N PHE A 289 11.82 11.15 11.16
CA PHE A 289 11.50 9.85 11.76
C PHE A 289 10.87 9.98 13.18
N SER A 290 10.56 11.20 13.63
CA SER A 290 10.26 11.51 15.03
C SER A 290 8.78 11.47 15.41
N ASN A 291 7.89 11.12 14.48
CA ASN A 291 6.46 11.10 14.74
C ASN A 291 5.93 9.66 14.59
N ASP A 292 5.06 9.29 15.53
CA ASP A 292 4.29 8.04 15.51
C ASP A 292 3.76 7.75 14.09
N PRO A 293 3.76 6.50 13.59
CA PRO A 293 3.25 6.16 12.26
C PRO A 293 1.82 6.67 12.01
N PHE A 294 0.97 6.71 13.04
CA PHE A 294 -0.33 7.37 13.00
C PHE A 294 -0.18 8.88 12.84
N VAL A 295 0.73 9.52 13.58
CA VAL A 295 1.00 10.96 13.44
C VAL A 295 1.60 11.30 12.08
N LEU A 296 2.37 10.43 11.43
CA LEU A 296 2.85 10.65 10.05
C LEU A 296 1.75 10.50 9.00
N LEU A 297 0.83 9.53 9.18
CA LEU A 297 -0.40 9.45 8.39
C LEU A 297 -1.24 10.73 8.55
N PHE A 298 -1.42 11.18 9.79
CA PHE A 298 -2.13 12.43 10.09
C PHE A 298 -1.37 13.68 9.65
N GLN A 299 -0.04 13.71 9.69
CA GLN A 299 0.76 14.84 9.21
C GLN A 299 0.83 14.90 7.70
N GLY A 300 0.78 13.75 7.01
CA GLY A 300 0.48 13.70 5.58
C GLY A 300 -0.85 14.39 5.30
N LEU A 301 -1.91 13.99 6.03
CA LEU A 301 -3.23 14.61 5.96
C LEU A 301 -3.24 16.10 6.39
N GLU A 302 -2.38 16.54 7.32
CA GLU A 302 -2.31 17.94 7.79
C GLU A 302 -1.48 18.83 6.86
N ASN A 303 -0.37 18.33 6.30
CA ASN A 303 0.37 19.04 5.25
C ASN A 303 -0.49 19.20 3.99
N GLU A 304 -1.45 18.29 3.78
CA GLU A 304 -2.46 18.42 2.73
C GLU A 304 -3.51 19.50 3.00
N LYS A 305 -3.81 19.84 4.27
CA LYS A 305 -4.69 20.98 4.64
C LYS A 305 -4.08 22.34 4.31
N ALA A 306 -2.77 22.43 4.07
CA ALA A 306 -2.10 23.68 3.69
C ALA A 306 -2.36 24.08 2.22
N ARG A 307 -2.87 23.15 1.40
CA ARG A 307 -3.47 23.43 0.09
C ARG A 307 -4.99 23.51 0.32
N GLY A 308 -5.68 24.53 -0.20
CA GLY A 308 -7.09 24.82 0.12
C GLY A 308 -8.08 23.64 0.04
N PRO A 309 -9.34 23.80 0.49
CA PRO A 309 -10.25 22.72 0.86
C PRO A 309 -10.94 22.08 -0.35
N VAL A 310 -10.17 21.58 -1.33
CA VAL A 310 -10.72 20.79 -2.43
C VAL A 310 -10.75 19.33 -1.98
N PRO A 311 -11.94 18.71 -1.82
CA PRO A 311 -12.04 17.30 -1.47
C PRO A 311 -11.37 16.46 -2.56
N ARG A 312 -10.51 15.52 -2.17
CA ARG A 312 -9.74 14.70 -3.12
C ARG A 312 -10.45 13.41 -3.49
N HIS A 313 -11.39 13.00 -2.65
CA HIS A 313 -12.19 11.81 -2.84
C HIS A 313 -13.67 12.08 -2.56
N PRO A 314 -14.62 11.51 -3.34
CA PRO A 314 -16.06 11.71 -3.13
C PRO A 314 -16.53 11.30 -1.71
N LEU A 315 -15.85 10.33 -1.10
CA LEU A 315 -16.14 9.89 0.27
C LEU A 315 -15.81 10.93 1.35
N GLU A 316 -14.87 11.85 1.12
CA GLU A 316 -14.58 12.91 2.09
C GLU A 316 -15.79 13.84 2.25
N LEU A 317 -16.45 14.15 1.13
CA LEU A 317 -17.71 14.88 1.14
C LEU A 317 -18.83 14.08 1.79
N PHE A 318 -18.92 12.79 1.47
CA PHE A 318 -19.89 11.90 2.12
C PHE A 318 -19.73 11.92 3.64
N ASP A 319 -18.51 11.76 4.15
CA ASP A 319 -18.23 11.74 5.58
C ASP A 319 -18.57 13.07 6.24
N PHE A 320 -18.20 14.18 5.61
CA PHE A 320 -18.54 15.52 6.09
C PHE A 320 -20.06 15.73 6.22
N VAL A 321 -20.81 15.42 5.16
CA VAL A 321 -22.27 15.57 5.15
C VAL A 321 -22.90 14.58 6.13
N PHE A 322 -22.47 13.32 6.11
CA PHE A 322 -23.03 12.29 6.99
C PHE A 322 -22.80 12.62 8.47
N GLN A 323 -21.62 13.07 8.86
CA GLN A 323 -21.37 13.53 10.24
C GLN A 323 -22.29 14.69 10.66
N THR A 324 -22.67 15.54 9.72
CA THR A 324 -23.57 16.67 9.95
C THR A 324 -25.02 16.19 10.18
N TYR A 325 -25.49 15.22 9.39
CA TYR A 325 -26.90 14.83 9.33
C TYR A 325 -27.23 13.48 10.00
N ILE A 326 -26.24 12.72 10.49
CA ILE A 326 -26.46 11.41 11.13
C ILE A 326 -27.40 11.49 12.34
N ARG A 327 -27.46 12.64 13.02
CA ARG A 327 -28.34 12.88 14.18
C ARG A 327 -29.69 13.51 13.84
N SER A 328 -29.96 13.79 12.57
CA SER A 328 -31.27 14.31 12.15
C SER A 328 -32.39 13.29 12.42
N SER A 329 -33.56 13.78 12.79
CA SER A 329 -34.71 12.91 13.08
C SER A 329 -35.14 12.16 11.82
N ARG A 330 -35.76 11.00 12.04
CA ARG A 330 -36.32 10.18 10.95
C ARG A 330 -37.36 10.97 10.12
N ASP A 331 -38.17 11.80 10.77
CA ASP A 331 -39.21 12.61 10.11
C ASP A 331 -38.61 13.70 9.23
N ASN A 332 -37.60 14.43 9.73
CA ASN A 332 -36.91 15.46 8.95
C ASN A 332 -36.24 14.85 7.72
N LEU A 333 -35.54 13.72 7.88
CA LEU A 333 -34.89 13.03 6.77
C LEU A 333 -35.91 12.54 5.72
N MET A 334 -37.07 12.02 6.15
CA MET A 334 -38.14 11.66 5.23
C MET A 334 -38.69 12.87 4.48
N GLU A 335 -38.93 13.98 5.19
CA GLU A 335 -39.44 15.21 4.60
C GLU A 335 -38.49 15.70 3.51
N TRP A 336 -37.19 15.82 3.81
CA TRP A 336 -36.18 16.29 2.84
C TRP A 336 -35.99 15.32 1.67
N LEU A 337 -36.10 14.01 1.88
CA LEU A 337 -35.98 13.01 0.82
C LEU A 337 -37.26 12.85 -0.02
N SER A 338 -38.41 13.29 0.47
CA SER A 338 -39.71 13.08 -0.20
C SER A 338 -39.85 13.81 -1.53
N GLU A 339 -39.04 14.84 -1.78
CA GLU A 339 -38.96 15.53 -3.08
C GLU A 339 -38.31 14.65 -4.18
N HIS A 340 -37.53 13.65 -3.79
CA HIS A 340 -36.75 12.82 -4.71
C HIS A 340 -37.14 11.34 -4.70
N TYR A 341 -37.82 10.86 -3.65
CA TYR A 341 -38.17 9.46 -3.48
C TYR A 341 -39.63 9.27 -3.01
N PRO A 342 -40.32 8.22 -3.47
CA PRO A 342 -41.66 7.91 -2.99
C PRO A 342 -41.67 7.64 -1.48
N ARG A 343 -42.63 8.25 -0.76
CA ARG A 343 -42.75 8.09 0.70
C ARG A 343 -42.86 6.62 1.14
N THR A 344 -43.56 5.81 0.35
CA THR A 344 -43.72 4.36 0.62
C THR A 344 -42.42 3.57 0.56
N GLU A 345 -41.39 4.07 -0.12
CA GLU A 345 -40.04 3.48 -0.10
C GLU A 345 -39.24 3.94 1.11
N LEU A 346 -39.33 5.22 1.46
CA LEU A 346 -38.64 5.82 2.62
C LEU A 346 -39.14 5.28 3.97
N GLU A 347 -40.42 4.90 4.06
CA GLU A 347 -41.01 4.30 5.26
C GLU A 347 -40.38 2.95 5.64
N LYS A 348 -39.78 2.25 4.67
CA LYS A 348 -39.12 0.95 4.88
C LYS A 348 -37.70 1.08 5.44
N LEU A 349 -37.11 2.27 5.34
CA LEU A 349 -35.72 2.53 5.71
C LEU A 349 -35.60 2.85 7.20
N SER A 350 -34.49 2.45 7.82
CA SER A 350 -34.18 2.91 9.17
C SER A 350 -33.75 4.39 9.17
N GLN A 351 -33.67 5.02 10.34
CA GLN A 351 -33.16 6.40 10.43
C GLN A 351 -31.73 6.51 9.86
N ILE A 352 -30.88 5.51 10.12
CA ILE A 352 -29.50 5.52 9.64
C ILE A 352 -29.45 5.35 8.11
N ASP A 353 -30.29 4.48 7.54
CA ASP A 353 -30.37 4.29 6.08
C ASP A 353 -30.85 5.58 5.38
N LEU A 354 -31.78 6.31 5.99
CA LEU A 354 -32.22 7.61 5.48
C LEU A 354 -31.12 8.66 5.57
N ALA A 355 -30.37 8.68 6.67
CA ALA A 355 -29.24 9.60 6.82
C ALA A 355 -28.16 9.32 5.77
N GLU A 356 -27.85 8.06 5.50
CA GLU A 356 -26.92 7.68 4.43
C GLU A 356 -27.44 8.05 3.04
N LEU A 357 -28.72 7.77 2.74
CA LEU A 357 -29.34 8.11 1.46
C LEU A 357 -29.33 9.61 1.20
N TYR A 358 -29.74 10.40 2.21
CA TYR A 358 -29.71 11.87 2.15
C TYR A 358 -28.28 12.38 1.94
N SER A 359 -27.34 11.89 2.74
CA SER A 359 -25.93 12.32 2.66
C SER A 359 -25.30 11.95 1.33
N ALA A 360 -25.64 10.79 0.76
CA ALA A 360 -25.20 10.38 -0.57
C ALA A 360 -25.70 11.34 -1.65
N GLY A 361 -26.97 11.74 -1.60
CA GLY A 361 -27.57 12.67 -2.55
C GLY A 361 -26.88 14.04 -2.54
N ILE A 362 -26.74 14.65 -1.36
CA ILE A 362 -26.09 15.95 -1.19
C ILE A 362 -24.62 15.88 -1.61
N SER A 363 -23.88 14.87 -1.15
CA SER A 363 -22.45 14.73 -1.45
C SER A 363 -22.20 14.47 -2.93
N ALA A 364 -23.08 13.71 -3.61
CA ALA A 364 -23.00 13.52 -5.06
C ALA A 364 -23.21 14.84 -5.82
N SER A 365 -24.11 15.71 -5.33
CA SER A 365 -24.29 17.04 -5.90
C SER A 365 -23.05 17.90 -5.70
N MET A 366 -22.53 17.96 -4.48
CA MET A 366 -21.31 18.71 -4.14
C MET A 366 -20.10 18.22 -4.94
N TRP A 367 -19.93 16.91 -5.12
CA TRP A 367 -18.82 16.36 -5.92
C TRP A 367 -18.90 16.75 -7.40
N ARG A 368 -20.10 16.85 -7.97
CA ARG A 368 -20.29 17.32 -9.35
C ARG A 368 -19.94 18.80 -9.52
N GLU A 369 -20.16 19.61 -8.48
CA GLU A 369 -19.96 21.06 -8.51
C GLU A 369 -18.53 21.47 -8.13
N PHE A 370 -17.95 20.80 -7.13
CA PHE A 370 -16.68 21.19 -6.50
C PHE A 370 -15.56 20.15 -6.64
N GLY A 371 -15.85 18.96 -7.18
CA GLY A 371 -14.83 17.93 -7.39
C GLY A 371 -13.82 18.31 -8.49
N PRO A 372 -12.63 17.69 -8.50
CA PRO A 372 -11.66 17.88 -9.57
C PRO A 372 -12.28 17.53 -10.93
N ALA A 373 -11.96 18.31 -11.97
CA ALA A 373 -12.46 18.08 -13.31
C ALA A 373 -12.07 16.66 -13.78
N ARG A 374 -13.03 15.90 -14.34
CA ARG A 374 -12.77 14.55 -14.88
C ARG A 374 -11.61 14.62 -15.89
N GLY A 375 -10.46 14.04 -15.55
CA GLY A 375 -9.29 13.99 -16.43
C GLY A 375 -7.95 14.48 -15.85
N GLN A 376 -7.89 14.85 -14.56
CA GLN A 376 -6.62 15.08 -13.85
C GLN A 376 -6.54 14.14 -12.65
N GLY A 377 -6.00 12.94 -12.87
CA GLY A 377 -5.78 11.91 -11.86
C GLY A 377 -4.79 10.89 -12.38
#